data_AF-M9UCZ1-F1
#
_entry.id   AF-M9UCZ1-F1
#
_cell.length_a   1.000
_cell.length_b   1.000
_cell.length_c   1.000
_cell.angle_alpha   90.00
_cell.angle_beta   90.00
_cell.angle_gamma   90.00
#
_symmetry.space_group_name_H-M   'P 1'
#
loop_
_entity.id
_entity.type
_entity.pdbx_description
1 polymer ?
#
loop_
_entity_poly.entity_id
_entity_poly.type
_entity_poly.pdbx_seq_one_letter_code
_entity_poly.pdbx_strand_id
1 'polypeptide(L)'
;MKLAIKTILDSYLPDIIRGYGFRYADPKWGEPIFIPYGYLDGEYKDTIEAFKKIMEEINERKEDGLAKFKEWYPEAKFFDIYRFIQYSIPGTEEGYTPGIAVDPLIPYNYFKDGLNEVKDEIKGSVIVASPSLSSFTEFKFYDPIIGRRNEIVDAYIWLNELFHEQYDKDKMYDEKLGRYYMNVILDFLEEYGKNKRVNDIEGGDVLLVPIFVWGKDKVFDDNSNIVSAWKNSKLFTSSVFHEIEALPVILNKQYFDFILTRYSHMFNKIILLGNKKLPQIDKCSECPSSLRLLKVQKEGNFSKVFIAK
;
A
#
# COMPACT_ATOMS: atom_id res chain seq x y z
N MET A 1 -22.36 -16.37 -2.14
CA MET A 1 -21.08 -16.36 -2.88
C MET A 1 -20.86 -15.11 -3.74
N LYS A 2 -21.64 -14.85 -4.81
CA LYS A 2 -21.41 -13.71 -5.74
C LYS A 2 -21.19 -12.35 -5.05
N LEU A 3 -22.05 -11.98 -4.09
CA LEU A 3 -21.91 -10.74 -3.31
C LEU A 3 -20.57 -10.68 -2.54
N ALA A 4 -20.14 -11.81 -1.96
CA ALA A 4 -18.88 -11.89 -1.22
C ALA A 4 -17.67 -11.70 -2.15
N ILE A 5 -17.68 -12.36 -3.31
CA ILE A 5 -16.63 -12.22 -4.35
C ILE A 5 -16.53 -10.77 -4.82
N LYS A 6 -17.65 -10.14 -5.21
CA LYS A 6 -17.65 -8.72 -5.60
C LYS A 6 -17.06 -7.84 -4.49
N THR A 7 -17.55 -8.01 -3.26
CA THR A 7 -17.10 -7.21 -2.12
C THR A 7 -15.58 -7.31 -1.87
N ILE A 8 -14.99 -8.51 -1.89
CA ILE A 8 -13.54 -8.67 -1.64
C ILE A 8 -12.67 -8.19 -2.82
N LEU A 9 -13.19 -8.23 -4.04
CA LEU A 9 -12.53 -7.65 -5.21
C LEU A 9 -12.39 -6.14 -5.11
N ASP A 10 -13.30 -5.47 -4.41
CA ASP A 10 -13.31 -4.00 -4.24
C ASP A 10 -12.72 -3.55 -2.88
N SER A 11 -12.47 -4.47 -1.96
CA SER A 11 -12.02 -4.16 -0.58
C SER A 11 -10.53 -4.40 -0.34
N TYR A 12 -9.71 -4.45 -1.40
CA TYR A 12 -8.24 -4.49 -1.27
C TYR A 12 -7.66 -3.09 -1.05
N LEU A 13 -6.55 -3.00 -0.33
CA LEU A 13 -5.89 -1.72 0.03
C LEU A 13 -4.47 -1.62 -0.57
N PRO A 14 -4.33 -1.52 -1.90
CA PRO A 14 -3.05 -1.65 -2.61
C PRO A 14 -2.08 -0.49 -2.30
N ASP A 15 -2.61 0.71 -2.09
CA ASP A 15 -1.83 1.89 -1.74
C ASP A 15 -1.35 1.82 -0.28
N ILE A 16 -2.18 1.34 0.63
CA ILE A 16 -1.82 1.18 2.04
C ILE A 16 -0.70 0.14 2.19
N ILE A 17 -0.80 -1.04 1.57
CA ILE A 17 0.28 -2.04 1.62
C ILE A 17 1.58 -1.48 1.03
N ARG A 18 1.50 -0.66 -0.03
CA ARG A 18 2.64 0.05 -0.63
C ARG A 18 3.27 1.01 0.37
N GLY A 19 2.46 1.66 1.21
CA GLY A 19 2.90 2.51 2.31
C GLY A 19 3.75 1.79 3.37
N TYR A 20 3.69 0.47 3.43
CA TYR A 20 4.52 -0.38 4.30
C TYR A 20 5.64 -1.11 3.54
N GLY A 21 5.82 -0.81 2.25
CA GLY A 21 6.82 -1.46 1.41
C GLY A 21 6.40 -2.85 0.94
N PHE A 22 5.12 -3.13 0.77
CA PHE A 22 4.63 -4.38 0.18
C PHE A 22 4.00 -4.16 -1.19
N ARG A 23 3.90 -5.24 -1.97
CA ARG A 23 3.08 -5.31 -3.17
C ARG A 23 2.48 -6.70 -3.31
N TYR A 24 1.44 -6.85 -4.10
CA TYR A 24 1.00 -8.17 -4.55
C TYR A 24 1.96 -8.70 -5.63
N ALA A 25 2.22 -10.01 -5.60
CA ALA A 25 3.08 -10.65 -6.58
C ALA A 25 2.35 -10.76 -7.92
N ASP A 26 2.71 -9.91 -8.88
CA ASP A 26 2.08 -9.96 -10.20
C ASP A 26 2.41 -11.31 -10.89
N PRO A 27 1.42 -12.02 -11.44
CA PRO A 27 1.67 -13.24 -12.16
C PRO A 27 2.36 -12.96 -13.49
N LYS A 28 3.30 -13.82 -13.91
CA LYS A 28 3.97 -13.69 -15.22
C LYS A 28 3.21 -14.39 -16.34
N TRP A 29 2.60 -15.54 -16.03
CA TRP A 29 1.85 -16.37 -16.99
C TRP A 29 0.71 -17.10 -16.27
N GLY A 30 -0.51 -16.91 -16.74
CA GLY A 30 -1.70 -17.48 -16.11
C GLY A 30 -1.90 -16.97 -14.68
N GLU A 31 -2.79 -17.62 -13.94
CA GLU A 31 -3.07 -17.33 -12.53
C GLU A 31 -2.75 -18.56 -11.68
N PRO A 32 -1.61 -18.60 -10.96
CA PRO A 32 -1.16 -19.82 -10.28
C PRO A 32 -2.08 -20.31 -9.16
N ILE A 33 -2.78 -19.40 -8.49
CA ILE A 33 -3.77 -19.73 -7.47
C ILE A 33 -5.14 -19.33 -8.04
N PHE A 34 -5.78 -20.26 -8.72
CA PHE A 34 -7.07 -20.07 -9.37
C PHE A 34 -8.13 -21.01 -8.80
N ILE A 35 -9.32 -20.48 -8.53
CA ILE A 35 -10.46 -21.20 -8.00
C ILE A 35 -11.63 -21.06 -8.98
N PRO A 36 -11.97 -22.13 -9.72
CA PRO A 36 -13.16 -22.15 -10.55
C PRO A 36 -14.44 -21.91 -9.74
N TYR A 37 -15.43 -21.21 -10.30
CA TYR A 37 -16.68 -20.93 -9.58
C TYR A 37 -17.42 -22.19 -9.11
N GLY A 38 -17.29 -23.31 -9.81
CA GLY A 38 -17.89 -24.58 -9.40
C GLY A 38 -17.42 -25.10 -8.03
N TYR A 39 -16.23 -24.69 -7.56
CA TYR A 39 -15.74 -25.00 -6.20
C TYR A 39 -16.25 -24.02 -5.13
N LEU A 40 -16.86 -22.92 -5.56
CA LEU A 40 -17.44 -21.89 -4.71
C LEU A 40 -18.98 -21.98 -4.65
N ASP A 41 -19.57 -22.97 -5.32
CA ASP A 41 -21.00 -23.22 -5.32
C ASP A 41 -21.50 -23.65 -3.92
N GLY A 42 -22.64 -23.12 -3.52
CA GLY A 42 -23.27 -23.44 -2.23
C GLY A 42 -24.19 -22.36 -1.70
N GLU A 43 -25.01 -22.73 -0.73
CA GLU A 43 -25.81 -21.81 0.08
C GLU A 43 -25.02 -21.45 1.35
N TYR A 44 -24.85 -20.16 1.59
CA TYR A 44 -24.10 -19.62 2.73
C TYR A 44 -25.01 -18.70 3.53
N LYS A 45 -24.92 -18.74 4.87
CA LYS A 45 -25.78 -17.96 5.76
C LYS A 45 -25.52 -16.47 5.63
N ASP A 46 -24.25 -16.09 5.45
CA ASP A 46 -23.84 -14.71 5.20
C ASP A 46 -22.58 -14.62 4.33
N THR A 47 -22.20 -13.38 4.00
CA THR A 47 -21.04 -13.06 3.17
C THR A 47 -19.71 -13.41 3.85
N ILE A 48 -19.65 -13.42 5.19
CA ILE A 48 -18.47 -13.81 5.96
C ILE A 48 -18.26 -15.33 5.86
N GLU A 49 -19.30 -16.15 5.95
CA GLU A 49 -19.22 -17.60 5.76
C GLU A 49 -18.81 -17.94 4.32
N ALA A 50 -19.37 -17.24 3.32
CA ALA A 50 -18.92 -17.38 1.93
C ALA A 50 -17.44 -17.00 1.76
N PHE A 51 -16.97 -15.94 2.42
CA PHE A 51 -15.55 -15.57 2.40
C PHE A 51 -14.65 -16.62 3.04
N LYS A 52 -15.07 -17.26 4.15
CA LYS A 52 -14.32 -18.36 4.76
C LYS A 52 -14.14 -19.52 3.78
N LYS A 53 -15.19 -19.89 3.04
CA LYS A 53 -15.09 -20.90 1.98
C LYS A 53 -14.10 -20.51 0.89
N ILE A 54 -14.10 -19.24 0.45
CA ILE A 54 -13.08 -18.75 -0.49
C ILE A 54 -11.67 -18.97 0.06
N MET A 55 -11.43 -18.61 1.33
CA MET A 55 -10.12 -18.79 1.96
C MET A 55 -9.74 -20.27 2.14
N GLU A 56 -10.71 -21.16 2.41
CA GLU A 56 -10.50 -22.61 2.42
C GLU A 56 -10.01 -23.12 1.06
N GLU A 57 -10.70 -22.75 -0.02
CA GLU A 57 -10.31 -23.15 -1.39
C GLU A 57 -8.94 -22.58 -1.80
N ILE A 58 -8.59 -21.38 -1.34
CA ILE A 58 -7.23 -20.82 -1.50
C ILE A 58 -6.22 -21.72 -0.78
N ASN A 59 -6.48 -22.08 0.48
CA ASN A 59 -5.55 -22.87 1.27
C ASN A 59 -5.30 -24.26 0.68
N GLU A 60 -6.29 -24.85 0.01
CA GLU A 60 -6.14 -26.13 -0.68
C GLU A 60 -5.25 -26.05 -1.94
N ARG A 61 -5.14 -24.87 -2.57
CA ARG A 61 -4.41 -24.67 -3.84
C ARG A 61 -3.14 -23.86 -3.70
N LYS A 62 -2.95 -23.16 -2.57
CA LYS A 62 -1.87 -22.19 -2.42
C LYS A 62 -0.49 -22.84 -2.50
N GLU A 63 -0.29 -24.08 -2.05
CA GLU A 63 1.04 -24.70 -2.07
C GLU A 63 1.58 -24.81 -3.50
N ASP A 64 0.77 -25.33 -4.43
CA ASP A 64 1.13 -25.44 -5.84
C ASP A 64 1.29 -24.07 -6.51
N GLY A 65 0.38 -23.15 -6.24
CA GLY A 65 0.45 -21.80 -6.83
C GLY A 65 1.64 -20.99 -6.28
N LEU A 66 1.94 -21.09 -4.99
CA LEU A 66 3.11 -20.44 -4.38
C LEU A 66 4.43 -21.03 -4.89
N ALA A 67 4.48 -22.33 -5.20
CA ALA A 67 5.66 -22.92 -5.85
C ALA A 67 5.93 -22.25 -7.21
N LYS A 68 4.88 -21.97 -8.00
CA LYS A 68 5.01 -21.20 -9.25
C LYS A 68 5.41 -19.74 -9.04
N PHE A 69 4.83 -19.06 -8.07
CA PHE A 69 5.28 -17.71 -7.72
C PHE A 69 6.76 -17.71 -7.27
N LYS A 70 7.24 -18.75 -6.60
CA LYS A 70 8.65 -18.88 -6.19
C LYS A 70 9.60 -19.02 -7.38
N GLU A 71 9.19 -19.64 -8.48
CA GLU A 71 9.95 -19.65 -9.73
C GLU A 71 10.15 -18.22 -10.28
N TRP A 72 9.16 -17.35 -10.11
CA TRP A 72 9.21 -15.96 -10.59
C TRP A 72 9.86 -14.98 -9.64
N TYR A 73 9.75 -15.25 -8.34
CA TYR A 73 10.22 -14.43 -7.22
C TYR A 73 11.02 -15.30 -6.24
N PRO A 74 12.23 -15.76 -6.62
CA PRO A 74 12.97 -16.78 -5.86
C PRO A 74 13.34 -16.35 -4.45
N GLU A 75 13.58 -15.06 -4.23
CA GLU A 75 13.94 -14.52 -2.91
C GLU A 75 12.74 -13.97 -2.13
N ALA A 76 11.52 -14.01 -2.69
CA ALA A 76 10.36 -13.47 -2.02
C ALA A 76 9.88 -14.37 -0.88
N LYS A 77 9.48 -13.72 0.21
CA LYS A 77 8.62 -14.28 1.24
C LYS A 77 7.17 -13.95 0.88
N PHE A 78 6.32 -14.97 0.83
CA PHE A 78 4.89 -14.81 0.57
C PHE A 78 4.12 -14.74 1.89
N PHE A 79 3.09 -13.90 1.91
CA PHE A 79 2.16 -13.79 3.04
C PHE A 79 0.75 -14.14 2.58
N ASP A 80 -0.03 -14.75 3.48
CA ASP A 80 -1.42 -15.15 3.25
C ASP A 80 -2.37 -13.94 3.31
N ILE A 81 -2.01 -12.87 2.60
CA ILE A 81 -2.80 -11.67 2.35
C ILE A 81 -2.85 -11.53 0.83
N TYR A 82 -4.06 -11.48 0.28
CA TYR A 82 -4.26 -11.68 -1.14
C TYR A 82 -4.88 -10.48 -1.85
N ARG A 83 -4.56 -10.30 -3.12
CA ARG A 83 -5.42 -9.53 -4.02
C ARG A 83 -6.31 -10.52 -4.75
N PHE A 84 -7.60 -10.25 -4.76
CA PHE A 84 -8.56 -11.03 -5.53
C PHE A 84 -8.70 -10.45 -6.93
N ILE A 85 -8.83 -11.32 -7.93
CA ILE A 85 -9.02 -10.93 -9.34
C ILE A 85 -10.07 -11.85 -9.96
N GLN A 86 -10.94 -11.32 -10.82
CA GLN A 86 -11.80 -12.17 -11.67
C GLN A 86 -10.97 -12.69 -12.85
N TYR A 87 -11.00 -14.00 -13.06
CA TYR A 87 -10.20 -14.64 -14.10
C TYR A 87 -10.96 -15.74 -14.81
N SER A 88 -10.52 -16.09 -16.03
CA SER A 88 -11.01 -17.25 -16.76
C SER A 88 -9.87 -17.96 -17.47
N ILE A 89 -9.85 -19.30 -17.38
CA ILE A 89 -8.88 -20.14 -18.07
C ILE A 89 -9.48 -20.57 -19.42
N PRO A 90 -8.86 -20.20 -20.55
CA PRO A 90 -9.27 -20.67 -21.87
C PRO A 90 -8.83 -22.13 -22.10
N GLY A 91 -9.57 -22.87 -22.92
CA GLY A 91 -9.15 -24.18 -23.43
C GLY A 91 -9.40 -25.36 -22.50
N THR A 92 -10.32 -25.23 -21.54
CA THR A 92 -10.86 -26.37 -20.79
C THR A 92 -11.87 -27.15 -21.65
N GLU A 93 -12.28 -28.36 -21.24
CA GLU A 93 -13.27 -29.17 -22.00
C GLU A 93 -14.58 -28.39 -22.30
N GLU A 94 -14.92 -27.43 -21.44
CA GLU A 94 -16.08 -26.53 -21.55
C GLU A 94 -15.79 -25.20 -22.30
N GLY A 95 -14.61 -25.06 -22.91
CA GLY A 95 -14.17 -23.86 -23.64
C GLY A 95 -13.53 -22.78 -22.77
N TYR A 96 -14.22 -22.31 -21.73
CA TYR A 96 -13.66 -21.38 -20.73
C TYR A 96 -14.14 -21.75 -19.33
N THR A 97 -13.22 -21.80 -18.37
CA THR A 97 -13.57 -21.99 -16.96
C THR A 97 -13.43 -20.67 -16.20
N PRO A 98 -14.54 -20.03 -15.78
CA PRO A 98 -14.51 -18.78 -15.01
C PRO A 98 -14.29 -19.05 -13.51
N GLY A 99 -13.69 -18.08 -12.82
CA GLY A 99 -13.41 -18.18 -11.39
C GLY A 99 -12.78 -16.92 -10.82
N ILE A 100 -12.16 -17.08 -9.65
CA ILE A 100 -11.32 -16.06 -9.04
C ILE A 100 -9.87 -16.53 -9.00
N ALA A 101 -8.97 -15.59 -9.18
CA ALA A 101 -7.54 -15.76 -8.94
C ALA A 101 -7.10 -14.95 -7.73
N VAL A 102 -6.00 -15.37 -7.10
CA VAL A 102 -5.40 -14.63 -6.00
C VAL A 102 -3.89 -14.45 -6.12
N ASP A 103 -3.45 -13.22 -5.87
CA ASP A 103 -2.03 -12.86 -5.83
C ASP A 103 -1.56 -12.68 -4.38
N PRO A 104 -0.52 -13.39 -3.93
CA PRO A 104 0.00 -13.25 -2.58
C PRO A 104 0.77 -11.94 -2.38
N LEU A 105 0.73 -11.40 -1.18
CA LEU A 105 1.53 -10.25 -0.78
C LEU A 105 3.02 -10.62 -0.62
N ILE A 106 3.91 -9.75 -1.08
CA ILE A 106 5.37 -9.88 -0.97
C ILE A 106 6.04 -8.56 -0.56
N PRO A 107 7.19 -8.60 0.14
CA PRO A 107 8.01 -7.41 0.38
C PRO A 107 8.49 -6.78 -0.92
N TYR A 108 8.56 -5.46 -0.96
CA TYR A 108 9.03 -4.72 -2.12
C TYR A 108 9.70 -3.39 -1.74
N ASN A 109 10.91 -3.19 -2.27
CA ASN A 109 11.66 -1.97 -2.05
C ASN A 109 11.40 -0.94 -3.16
N TYR A 110 10.39 -0.09 -2.96
CA TYR A 110 10.09 1.04 -3.85
C TYR A 110 11.20 2.09 -3.91
N PHE A 111 12.16 2.06 -2.97
CA PHE A 111 13.21 3.08 -2.78
C PHE A 111 14.62 2.51 -3.05
N LYS A 112 14.71 1.39 -3.77
CA LYS A 112 15.96 0.65 -3.99
C LYS A 112 17.07 1.54 -4.53
N ASP A 113 16.78 2.34 -5.55
CA ASP A 113 17.79 3.20 -6.19
C ASP A 113 18.26 4.30 -5.25
N GLY A 114 17.35 4.95 -4.53
CA GLY A 114 17.70 5.96 -3.52
C GLY A 114 18.56 5.39 -2.40
N LEU A 115 18.21 4.21 -1.88
CA LEU A 115 19.00 3.54 -0.85
C LEU A 115 20.40 3.15 -1.33
N ASN A 116 20.53 2.68 -2.57
CA ASN A 116 21.83 2.37 -3.16
C ASN A 116 22.72 3.63 -3.27
N GLU A 117 22.14 4.78 -3.60
CA GLU A 117 22.87 6.06 -3.70
C GLU A 117 23.43 6.53 -2.35
N VAL A 118 22.80 6.17 -1.23
CA VAL A 118 23.15 6.66 0.12
C VAL A 118 23.57 5.56 1.10
N LYS A 119 23.83 4.34 0.64
CA LYS A 119 24.17 3.20 1.52
C LYS A 119 25.28 3.51 2.55
N ASP A 120 26.28 4.30 2.17
CA ASP A 120 27.43 4.64 3.02
C ASP A 120 27.12 5.75 4.04
N GLU A 121 25.99 6.45 3.85
CA GLU A 121 25.49 7.53 4.71
C GLU A 121 24.52 7.01 5.78
N ILE A 122 23.87 5.87 5.54
CA ILE A 122 22.91 5.25 6.46
C ILE A 122 23.68 4.41 7.50
N LYS A 123 24.12 5.06 8.57
CA LYS A 123 24.88 4.43 9.66
C LYS A 123 24.36 4.89 11.02
N GLY A 124 24.57 4.05 12.04
CA GLY A 124 24.17 4.36 13.41
C GLY A 124 22.68 4.15 13.66
N SER A 125 22.10 4.97 14.54
CA SER A 125 20.68 4.95 14.88
C SER A 125 19.87 5.61 13.76
N VAL A 126 19.08 4.81 13.04
CA VAL A 126 18.26 5.24 11.92
C VAL A 126 16.78 5.19 12.30
N ILE A 127 16.07 6.30 12.09
CA ILE A 127 14.62 6.37 12.19
C ILE A 127 14.04 6.72 10.82
N VAL A 128 13.02 6.00 10.39
CA VAL A 128 12.28 6.28 9.16
C VAL A 128 11.00 7.05 9.50
N ALA A 129 10.72 8.13 8.76
CA ALA A 129 9.55 8.99 8.97
C ALA A 129 8.21 8.36 8.51
N SER A 130 8.21 7.10 8.06
CA SER A 130 7.02 6.35 7.66
C SER A 130 7.35 4.84 7.64
N PRO A 131 6.34 3.95 7.55
CA PRO A 131 6.57 2.51 7.47
C PRO A 131 7.05 2.01 6.10
N SER A 132 7.32 2.90 5.12
CA SER A 132 7.56 2.55 3.71
C SER A 132 8.76 1.63 3.47
N LEU A 133 9.65 1.49 4.46
CA LEU A 133 10.82 0.60 4.41
C LEU A 133 10.73 -0.61 5.35
N SER A 134 9.58 -0.79 6.03
CA SER A 134 9.42 -1.76 7.12
C SER A 134 9.48 -3.22 6.67
N SER A 135 9.04 -3.53 5.43
CA SER A 135 9.04 -4.89 4.88
C SER A 135 10.41 -5.46 4.51
N PHE A 136 11.43 -4.59 4.39
CA PHE A 136 12.73 -4.99 3.85
C PHE A 136 13.92 -4.45 4.66
N THR A 137 13.70 -3.59 5.66
CA THR A 137 14.74 -3.10 6.58
C THR A 137 14.36 -3.36 8.03
N GLU A 138 15.37 -3.41 8.89
CA GLU A 138 15.22 -3.49 10.35
C GLU A 138 15.23 -2.11 11.03
N PHE A 139 15.09 -1.03 10.25
CA PHE A 139 15.07 0.32 10.80
C PHE A 139 13.80 0.55 11.62
N LYS A 140 13.95 1.31 12.70
CA LYS A 140 12.81 1.82 13.45
C LYS A 140 12.04 2.83 12.61
N PHE A 141 10.73 2.88 12.75
CA PHE A 141 9.91 3.81 11.97
C PHE A 141 8.75 4.40 12.77
N TYR A 142 8.41 5.64 12.44
CA TYR A 142 7.18 6.27 12.90
C TYR A 142 6.05 5.99 11.92
N ASP A 143 4.84 5.72 12.43
CA ASP A 143 3.71 5.22 11.64
C ASP A 143 2.50 6.16 11.66
N PRO A 144 2.37 7.05 10.67
CA PRO A 144 1.20 7.93 10.55
C PRO A 144 -0.01 7.22 9.91
N ILE A 145 0.14 5.99 9.42
CA ILE A 145 -0.90 5.29 8.65
C ILE A 145 -1.81 4.54 9.62
N ILE A 146 -1.25 3.74 10.53
CA ILE A 146 -2.05 2.88 11.40
C ILE A 146 -3.00 3.66 12.32
N GLY A 147 -2.58 4.85 12.77
CA GLY A 147 -3.41 5.74 13.57
C GLY A 147 -4.66 6.25 12.85
N ARG A 148 -4.69 6.15 11.51
CA ARG A 148 -5.84 6.52 10.65
C ARG A 148 -6.65 5.31 10.17
N ARG A 149 -6.45 4.12 10.77
CA ARG A 149 -7.13 2.86 10.41
C ARG A 149 -8.63 3.01 10.15
N ASN A 150 -9.37 3.56 11.11
CA ASN A 150 -10.82 3.69 10.99
C ASN A 150 -11.20 4.63 9.84
N GLU A 151 -10.51 5.76 9.71
CA GLU A 151 -10.74 6.72 8.63
C GLU A 151 -10.47 6.10 7.25
N ILE A 152 -9.40 5.32 7.11
CA ILE A 152 -9.07 4.60 5.87
C ILE A 152 -10.20 3.63 5.51
N VAL A 153 -10.60 2.78 6.46
CA VAL A 153 -11.67 1.79 6.23
C VAL A 153 -12.98 2.49 5.88
N ASP A 154 -13.40 3.48 6.66
CA ASP A 154 -14.63 4.24 6.42
C ASP A 154 -14.61 4.94 5.06
N ALA A 155 -13.47 5.48 4.64
CA ALA A 155 -13.34 6.12 3.34
C ALA A 155 -13.51 5.13 2.19
N TYR A 156 -12.87 3.96 2.24
CA TYR A 156 -13.00 2.94 1.20
C TYR A 156 -14.39 2.31 1.16
N ILE A 157 -15.01 2.06 2.33
CA ILE A 157 -16.42 1.64 2.39
C ILE A 157 -17.30 2.67 1.68
N TRP A 158 -17.18 3.94 2.06
CA TRP A 158 -17.96 5.02 1.44
C TRP A 158 -17.76 5.08 -0.08
N LEU A 159 -16.52 4.96 -0.55
CA LEU A 159 -16.20 5.01 -1.98
C LEU A 159 -16.81 3.84 -2.75
N ASN A 160 -16.73 2.64 -2.18
CA ASN A 160 -17.25 1.42 -2.78
C ASN A 160 -18.78 1.42 -2.81
N GLU A 161 -19.43 1.77 -1.69
CA GLU A 161 -20.90 1.91 -1.64
C GLU A 161 -21.39 2.90 -2.70
N LEU A 162 -20.76 4.08 -2.76
CA LEU A 162 -21.09 5.09 -3.77
C LEU A 162 -20.94 4.56 -5.19
N PHE A 163 -19.83 3.87 -5.47
CA PHE A 163 -19.58 3.29 -6.78
C PHE A 163 -20.66 2.26 -7.16
N HIS A 164 -20.99 1.33 -6.26
CA HIS A 164 -21.98 0.31 -6.54
C HIS A 164 -23.41 0.86 -6.63
N GLU A 165 -23.76 1.88 -5.84
CA GLU A 165 -25.08 2.52 -5.89
C GLU A 165 -25.31 3.27 -7.21
N GLN A 166 -24.27 3.94 -7.73
CA GLN A 166 -24.37 4.82 -8.89
C GLN A 166 -24.02 4.14 -10.21
N TYR A 167 -23.10 3.16 -10.21
CA TYR A 167 -22.49 2.64 -11.45
C TYR A 167 -22.54 1.12 -11.61
N ASP A 168 -22.66 0.33 -10.53
CA ASP A 168 -22.84 -1.13 -10.65
C ASP A 168 -24.31 -1.48 -10.92
N LYS A 169 -24.56 -2.23 -12.01
CA LYS A 169 -25.90 -2.68 -12.37
C LYS A 169 -26.51 -3.58 -11.31
N ASP A 170 -25.68 -4.37 -10.62
CA ASP A 170 -26.15 -5.31 -9.61
C ASP A 170 -26.28 -4.67 -8.21
N LYS A 171 -25.70 -3.47 -8.01
CA LYS A 171 -25.65 -2.76 -6.71
C LYS A 171 -25.20 -3.66 -5.56
N MET A 172 -24.15 -4.46 -5.81
CA MET A 172 -23.70 -5.51 -4.90
C MET A 172 -22.44 -5.11 -4.14
N TYR A 173 -22.61 -4.64 -2.91
CA TYR A 173 -21.52 -4.45 -1.95
C TYR A 173 -22.00 -4.80 -0.54
N ASP A 174 -21.20 -5.56 0.21
CA ASP A 174 -21.48 -5.89 1.61
C ASP A 174 -20.50 -5.15 2.52
N GLU A 175 -20.97 -4.09 3.19
CA GLU A 175 -20.13 -3.27 4.07
C GLU A 175 -19.44 -4.11 5.15
N LYS A 176 -20.15 -5.06 5.76
CA LYS A 176 -19.65 -5.87 6.87
C LYS A 176 -18.45 -6.71 6.43
N LEU A 177 -18.55 -7.38 5.28
CA LEU A 177 -17.45 -8.15 4.70
C LEU A 177 -16.32 -7.23 4.21
N GLY A 178 -16.64 -6.10 3.58
CA GLY A 178 -15.62 -5.15 3.13
C GLY A 178 -14.76 -4.64 4.29
N ARG A 179 -15.41 -4.23 5.39
CA ARG A 179 -14.75 -3.85 6.64
C ARG A 179 -13.92 -4.99 7.21
N TYR A 180 -14.49 -6.20 7.26
CA TYR A 180 -13.78 -7.37 7.77
C TYR A 180 -12.49 -7.60 6.99
N TYR A 181 -12.56 -7.61 5.65
CA TYR A 181 -11.41 -7.90 4.81
C TYR A 181 -10.32 -6.83 4.89
N MET A 182 -10.70 -5.54 4.85
CA MET A 182 -9.75 -4.44 5.03
C MET A 182 -9.06 -4.49 6.40
N ASN A 183 -9.77 -4.90 7.45
CA ASN A 183 -9.19 -5.06 8.78
C ASN A 183 -8.20 -6.23 8.85
N VAL A 184 -8.44 -7.35 8.15
CA VAL A 184 -7.44 -8.44 8.03
C VAL A 184 -6.12 -7.92 7.47
N ILE A 185 -6.17 -7.04 6.45
CA ILE A 185 -4.96 -6.42 5.88
C ILE A 185 -4.28 -5.51 6.91
N LEU A 186 -5.03 -4.65 7.60
CA LEU A 186 -4.47 -3.70 8.56
C LEU A 186 -3.92 -4.38 9.82
N ASP A 187 -4.56 -5.45 10.29
CA ASP A 187 -4.07 -6.28 11.40
C ASP A 187 -2.72 -6.92 11.06
N PHE A 188 -2.58 -7.44 9.84
CA PHE A 188 -1.31 -7.95 9.34
C PHE A 188 -0.22 -6.88 9.36
N LEU A 189 -0.50 -5.69 8.83
CA LEU A 189 0.47 -4.58 8.77
C LEU A 189 0.86 -4.09 10.17
N GLU A 190 -0.10 -4.03 11.08
CA GLU A 190 0.11 -3.67 12.49
C GLU A 190 1.04 -4.64 13.20
N GLU A 191 0.77 -5.95 13.11
CA GLU A 191 1.58 -6.96 13.77
C GLU A 191 2.96 -7.11 13.12
N TYR A 192 3.04 -7.04 11.78
CA TYR A 192 4.31 -7.14 11.05
C TYR A 192 5.32 -6.07 11.49
N GLY A 193 4.84 -4.84 11.70
CA GLY A 193 5.67 -3.69 12.04
C GLY A 193 5.94 -3.48 13.52
N LYS A 194 5.24 -4.20 14.41
CA LYS A 194 5.09 -3.88 15.84
C LYS A 194 6.41 -3.67 16.60
N ASN A 195 7.40 -4.53 16.38
CA ASN A 195 8.68 -4.47 17.10
C ASN A 195 9.60 -3.34 16.62
N LYS A 196 9.34 -2.78 15.43
CA LYS A 196 10.14 -1.72 14.81
C LYS A 196 9.45 -0.35 14.87
N ARG A 197 8.13 -0.33 15.07
CA ARG A 197 7.35 0.90 15.21
C ARG A 197 7.73 1.63 16.49
N VAL A 198 7.91 2.95 16.39
CA VAL A 198 8.10 3.85 17.53
C VAL A 198 6.87 4.74 17.73
N ASN A 199 6.60 5.10 18.99
CA ASN A 199 5.46 5.96 19.34
C ASN A 199 5.74 7.45 19.07
N ASP A 200 7.00 7.87 19.11
CA ASP A 200 7.45 9.22 18.76
C ASP A 200 8.86 9.15 18.14
N ILE A 201 9.30 10.24 17.51
CA ILE A 201 10.62 10.35 16.89
C ILE A 201 11.62 10.85 17.94
N GLU A 202 12.41 9.94 18.51
CA GLU A 202 13.30 10.19 19.66
C GLU A 202 14.70 10.74 19.30
N GLY A 203 14.94 11.11 18.03
CA GLY A 203 16.24 11.56 17.54
C GLY A 203 17.21 10.40 17.22
N GLY A 204 18.36 10.71 16.61
CA GLY A 204 19.31 9.68 16.18
C GLY A 204 20.40 10.20 15.26
N ASP A 205 21.09 9.30 14.57
CA ASP A 205 22.13 9.67 13.61
C ASP A 205 21.50 10.10 12.28
N VAL A 206 20.50 9.35 11.81
CA VAL A 206 19.87 9.55 10.49
C VAL A 206 18.35 9.52 10.59
N LEU A 207 17.71 10.58 10.09
CA LEU A 207 16.28 10.55 9.74
C LEU A 207 16.13 10.24 8.26
N LEU A 208 15.54 9.09 7.94
CA LEU A 208 15.17 8.73 6.58
C LEU A 208 13.75 9.20 6.26
N VAL A 209 13.60 9.95 5.17
CA VAL A 209 12.32 10.49 4.70
C VAL A 209 12.01 9.91 3.31
N PRO A 210 11.30 8.77 3.25
CA PRO A 210 10.89 8.16 2.00
C PRO A 210 9.65 8.86 1.43
N ILE A 211 9.79 9.49 0.27
CA ILE A 211 8.75 10.22 -0.44
C ILE A 211 8.32 9.48 -1.70
N PHE A 212 7.02 9.25 -1.78
CA PHE A 212 6.37 8.82 -3.01
C PHE A 212 6.09 10.04 -3.89
N VAL A 213 6.60 10.00 -5.12
CA VAL A 213 6.31 11.00 -6.16
C VAL A 213 5.00 10.63 -6.85
N TRP A 214 3.96 11.39 -6.53
CA TRP A 214 2.58 11.15 -6.95
C TRP A 214 2.30 11.73 -8.35
N GLY A 215 1.30 11.19 -9.04
CA GLY A 215 0.78 11.86 -10.24
C GLY A 215 0.08 13.17 -9.86
N LYS A 216 0.05 14.15 -10.76
CA LYS A 216 -0.61 15.45 -10.48
C LYS A 216 -2.08 15.30 -10.06
N ASP A 217 -2.79 14.31 -10.60
CA ASP A 217 -4.19 14.04 -10.25
C ASP A 217 -4.37 13.37 -8.86
N LYS A 218 -3.27 12.98 -8.19
CA LYS A 218 -3.21 12.41 -6.83
C LYS A 218 -2.62 13.38 -5.80
N VAL A 219 -2.51 14.66 -6.15
CA VAL A 219 -2.16 15.74 -5.22
C VAL A 219 -3.44 16.40 -4.76
N PHE A 220 -3.68 16.40 -3.45
CA PHE A 220 -4.90 16.92 -2.85
C PHE A 220 -4.64 18.24 -2.12
N ASP A 221 -5.52 19.22 -2.34
CA ASP A 221 -5.43 20.54 -1.71
C ASP A 221 -5.86 20.50 -0.23
N ASP A 222 -6.88 19.70 0.08
CA ASP A 222 -7.31 19.39 1.44
C ASP A 222 -6.78 18.00 1.84
N ASN A 223 -5.99 17.97 2.92
CA ASN A 223 -5.43 16.73 3.47
C ASN A 223 -5.90 16.46 4.91
N SER A 224 -6.91 17.20 5.39
CA SER A 224 -7.45 17.05 6.74
C SER A 224 -8.21 15.73 6.92
N ASN A 225 -8.92 15.30 5.88
CA ASN A 225 -9.73 14.08 5.87
C ASN A 225 -9.68 13.38 4.49
N ILE A 226 -9.58 12.05 4.47
CA ILE A 226 -9.47 11.25 3.25
C ILE A 226 -10.68 11.45 2.32
N VAL A 227 -11.91 11.35 2.84
CA VAL A 227 -13.13 11.51 2.02
C VAL A 227 -13.25 12.92 1.47
N SER A 228 -12.96 13.95 2.28
CA SER A 228 -12.94 15.35 1.81
C SER A 228 -11.92 15.57 0.70
N ALA A 229 -10.71 15.03 0.86
CA ALA A 229 -9.67 15.09 -0.15
C ALA A 229 -10.14 14.46 -1.47
N TRP A 230 -10.75 13.27 -1.39
CA TRP A 230 -11.24 12.55 -2.56
C TRP A 230 -12.39 13.28 -3.27
N LYS A 231 -13.39 13.80 -2.55
CA LYS A 231 -14.53 14.53 -3.13
C LYS A 231 -14.10 15.75 -3.94
N ASN A 232 -13.02 16.41 -3.53
CA ASN A 232 -12.48 17.58 -4.21
C ASN A 232 -11.49 17.22 -5.33
N SER A 233 -11.17 15.94 -5.50
CA SER A 233 -10.20 15.49 -6.50
C SER A 233 -10.79 15.43 -7.90
N LYS A 234 -9.91 15.63 -8.89
CA LYS A 234 -10.26 15.42 -10.30
C LYS A 234 -10.60 13.97 -10.62
N LEU A 235 -9.99 13.02 -9.91
CA LEU A 235 -10.27 11.59 -10.07
C LEU A 235 -11.74 11.29 -9.74
N PHE A 236 -12.24 11.84 -8.64
CA PHE A 236 -13.63 11.69 -8.25
C PHE A 236 -14.59 12.38 -9.23
N THR A 237 -14.35 13.65 -9.57
CA THR A 237 -15.23 14.39 -10.49
C THR A 237 -15.25 13.81 -11.91
N SER A 238 -14.19 13.09 -12.30
CA SER A 238 -14.10 12.38 -13.58
C SER A 238 -14.54 10.90 -13.50
N SER A 239 -15.09 10.45 -12.37
CA SER A 239 -15.54 9.06 -12.15
C SER A 239 -14.43 7.99 -12.30
N VAL A 240 -13.18 8.35 -12.03
CA VAL A 240 -12.02 7.45 -12.08
C VAL A 240 -11.78 6.84 -10.69
N PHE A 241 -12.79 6.13 -10.17
CA PHE A 241 -12.82 5.62 -8.79
C PHE A 241 -11.66 4.65 -8.48
N HIS A 242 -11.27 3.82 -9.44
CA HIS A 242 -10.21 2.81 -9.29
C HIS A 242 -8.80 3.40 -9.10
N GLU A 243 -8.60 4.70 -9.37
CA GLU A 243 -7.33 5.40 -9.18
C GLU A 243 -7.27 6.18 -7.86
N ILE A 244 -8.37 6.24 -7.10
CA ILE A 244 -8.44 6.99 -5.86
C ILE A 244 -7.69 6.22 -4.75
N GLU A 245 -6.73 6.90 -4.12
CA GLU A 245 -5.83 6.32 -3.11
C GLU A 245 -5.81 7.19 -1.85
N ALA A 246 -5.74 6.56 -0.68
CA ALA A 246 -5.68 7.24 0.62
C ALA A 246 -4.24 7.65 0.95
N LEU A 247 -3.25 6.85 0.54
CA LEU A 247 -1.85 7.05 0.89
C LEU A 247 -1.32 8.44 0.49
N PRO A 248 -1.63 9.03 -0.68
CA PRO A 248 -1.18 10.38 -1.00
C PRO A 248 -1.82 11.47 -0.13
N VAL A 249 -2.97 11.21 0.51
CA VAL A 249 -3.57 12.11 1.51
C VAL A 249 -2.84 11.98 2.85
N ILE A 250 -2.32 10.80 3.19
CA ILE A 250 -1.64 10.52 4.47
C ILE A 250 -0.16 10.92 4.41
N LEU A 251 0.57 10.40 3.42
CA LEU A 251 2.00 10.64 3.20
C LEU A 251 2.20 11.76 2.16
N ASN A 252 1.65 12.94 2.47
CA ASN A 252 1.77 14.13 1.64
C ASN A 252 2.97 15.00 2.04
N LYS A 253 3.20 16.06 1.26
CA LYS A 253 4.25 17.04 1.51
C LYS A 253 4.10 17.72 2.88
N GLN A 254 2.90 18.11 3.28
CA GLN A 254 2.62 18.80 4.54
C GLN A 254 2.99 17.94 5.75
N TYR A 255 2.70 16.63 5.70
CA TYR A 255 3.10 15.67 6.72
C TYR A 255 4.63 15.64 6.87
N PHE A 256 5.36 15.47 5.77
CA PHE A 256 6.83 15.44 5.84
C PHE A 256 7.43 16.80 6.22
N ASP A 257 6.83 17.91 5.80
CA ASP A 257 7.22 19.26 6.24
C ASP A 257 7.04 19.43 7.76
N PHE A 258 5.94 18.92 8.31
CA PHE A 258 5.73 18.90 9.77
C PHE A 258 6.80 18.06 10.48
N ILE A 259 7.07 16.84 10.01
CA ILE A 259 8.10 15.97 10.61
C ILE A 259 9.47 16.67 10.59
N LEU A 260 9.86 17.23 9.45
CA LEU A 260 11.17 17.86 9.31
C LEU A 260 11.30 19.13 10.15
N THR A 261 10.27 19.97 10.17
CA THR A 261 10.27 21.20 11.00
C THR A 261 10.41 20.85 12.49
N ARG A 262 9.70 19.80 12.94
CA ARG A 262 9.66 19.43 14.35
C ARG A 262 10.88 18.66 14.80
N TYR A 263 11.41 17.75 13.98
CA TYR A 263 12.37 16.75 14.45
C TYR A 263 13.76 16.85 13.81
N SER A 264 13.98 17.62 12.74
CA SER A 264 15.27 17.64 12.03
C SER A 264 16.46 17.96 12.94
N HIS A 265 16.29 18.91 13.86
CA HIS A 265 17.30 19.32 14.84
C HIS A 265 17.71 18.23 15.84
N MET A 266 17.01 17.09 15.87
CA MET A 266 17.34 15.94 16.72
C MET A 266 18.26 14.93 16.03
N PHE A 267 18.59 15.14 14.75
CA PHE A 267 19.40 14.24 13.96
C PHE A 267 20.69 14.89 13.46
N ASN A 268 21.71 14.07 13.17
CA ASN A 268 22.95 14.55 12.54
C ASN A 268 22.72 14.76 11.03
N LYS A 269 22.03 13.80 10.39
CA LYS A 269 21.70 13.83 8.96
C LYS A 269 20.23 13.58 8.70
N ILE A 270 19.73 14.23 7.66
CA ILE A 270 18.43 13.94 7.07
C ILE A 270 18.68 13.41 5.66
N ILE A 271 18.05 12.29 5.30
CA ILE A 271 18.15 11.74 3.95
C ILE A 271 16.76 11.61 3.36
N LEU A 272 16.53 12.33 2.27
CA LEU A 272 15.36 12.20 1.43
C LEU A 272 15.56 11.02 0.46
N LEU A 273 14.58 10.14 0.34
CA LEU A 273 14.57 9.02 -0.60
C LEU A 273 13.34 9.12 -1.49
N GLY A 274 13.52 9.14 -2.80
CA GLY A 274 12.43 9.13 -3.78
C GLY A 274 12.21 7.71 -4.32
N ASN A 275 10.94 7.32 -4.48
CA ASN A 275 10.59 6.13 -5.27
C ASN A 275 10.75 6.35 -6.79
N LYS A 276 10.92 7.61 -7.19
CA LYS A 276 11.23 8.07 -8.55
C LYS A 276 12.33 9.11 -8.47
N LYS A 277 12.83 9.54 -9.64
CA LYS A 277 13.84 10.60 -9.72
C LYS A 277 13.31 11.88 -9.07
N LEU A 278 14.12 12.45 -8.18
CA LEU A 278 13.86 13.71 -7.50
C LEU A 278 14.53 14.85 -8.28
N PRO A 279 13.81 15.94 -8.58
CA PRO A 279 14.43 17.16 -9.07
C PRO A 279 15.47 17.72 -8.09
N GLN A 280 16.24 18.72 -8.54
CA GLN A 280 17.00 19.58 -7.62
C GLN A 280 16.05 20.15 -6.56
N ILE A 281 16.51 20.28 -5.32
CA ILE A 281 15.64 20.65 -4.20
C ILE A 281 14.89 21.98 -4.41
N ASP A 282 15.54 22.95 -5.05
CA ASP A 282 14.95 24.27 -5.37
C ASP A 282 13.82 24.19 -6.40
N LYS A 283 13.79 23.11 -7.21
CA LYS A 283 12.81 22.88 -8.27
C LYS A 283 11.81 21.77 -7.92
N CYS A 284 11.94 21.16 -6.75
CA CYS A 284 11.08 20.06 -6.34
C CYS A 284 9.82 20.59 -5.64
N SER A 285 8.70 20.65 -6.37
CA SER A 285 7.41 21.09 -5.81
C SER A 285 6.87 20.14 -4.76
N GLU A 286 7.11 18.84 -4.94
CA GLU A 286 6.65 17.75 -4.07
C GLU A 286 7.54 17.55 -2.84
N CYS A 287 8.77 18.07 -2.84
CA CYS A 287 9.65 17.97 -1.70
C CYS A 287 9.20 18.90 -0.57
N PRO A 288 9.41 18.49 0.69
CA PRO A 288 9.18 19.33 1.85
C PRO A 288 9.95 20.65 1.73
N SER A 289 9.24 21.76 1.91
CA SER A 289 9.76 23.11 1.79
C SER A 289 10.82 23.40 2.87
N SER A 290 10.65 22.80 4.05
CA SER A 290 11.57 22.89 5.20
C SER A 290 13.01 22.43 4.89
N LEU A 291 13.19 21.52 3.93
CA LEU A 291 14.52 21.05 3.51
C LEU A 291 15.39 22.15 2.89
N ARG A 292 14.77 23.21 2.33
CA ARG A 292 15.51 24.34 1.73
C ARG A 292 16.30 25.15 2.76
N LEU A 293 15.97 24.99 4.04
CA LEU A 293 16.68 25.65 5.15
C LEU A 293 17.91 24.85 5.61
N LEU A 294 18.06 23.60 5.14
CA LEU A 294 19.16 22.71 5.55
C LEU A 294 20.29 22.74 4.53
N LYS A 295 21.52 22.51 5.00
CA LYS A 295 22.70 22.44 4.14
C LYS A 295 22.72 21.12 3.38
N VAL A 296 22.67 21.19 2.05
CA VAL A 296 22.80 20.02 1.17
C VAL A 296 24.25 19.52 1.19
N GLN A 297 24.43 18.23 1.50
CA GLN A 297 25.72 17.54 1.44
C GLN A 297 25.89 16.79 0.12
N LYS A 298 24.84 16.13 -0.35
CA LYS A 298 24.87 15.29 -1.55
C LYS A 298 23.52 15.33 -2.28
N GLU A 299 23.57 15.46 -3.59
CA GLU A 299 22.41 15.32 -4.47
C GLU A 299 22.57 14.12 -5.39
N GLY A 300 21.79 13.07 -5.16
CA GLY A 300 21.60 11.97 -6.10
C GLY A 300 20.40 12.21 -7.03
N ASN A 301 20.14 11.22 -7.89
CA ASN A 301 18.95 11.21 -8.73
C ASN A 301 17.71 10.78 -7.95
N PHE A 302 17.88 9.89 -6.96
CA PHE A 302 16.78 9.31 -6.18
C PHE A 302 16.92 9.64 -4.68
N SER A 303 17.96 10.36 -4.29
CA SER A 303 18.23 10.69 -2.90
C SER A 303 18.80 12.09 -2.74
N LYS A 304 18.59 12.70 -1.58
CA LYS A 304 19.22 13.96 -1.17
C LYS A 304 19.68 13.84 0.29
N VAL A 305 20.91 14.24 0.59
CA VAL A 305 21.48 14.18 1.94
C VAL A 305 21.70 15.60 2.47
N PHE A 306 21.21 15.86 3.67
CA PHE A 306 21.29 17.14 4.35
C PHE A 306 21.97 16.99 5.70
N ILE A 307 22.75 18.00 6.06
CA ILE A 307 23.35 18.13 7.40
C ILE A 307 22.37 18.94 8.25
N ALA A 308 21.96 18.39 9.39
CA ALA A 308 21.08 19.06 10.34
C ALA A 308 21.81 19.59 11.58
N LYS A 309 23.00 19.05 11.90
CA LYS A 309 23.91 19.53 12.96
C LYS A 309 25.33 19.70 12.47
#